data_AF-A0A6N7AGS1-F1
#
_entry.id   AF-A0A6N7AGS1-F1
#
_cell.length_a   1.000
_cell.length_b   1.000
_cell.length_c   1.000
_cell.angle_alpha   90.00
_cell.angle_beta   90.00
_cell.angle_gamma   90.00
#
_symmetry.space_group_name_H-M   'P 1'
#
loop_
_entity.id
_entity.type
_entity.pdbx_description
1 polymer ?
#
loop_
_entity_poly.entity_id
_entity_poly.type
_entity_poly.pdbx_seq_one_letter_code
_entity_poly.pdbx_strand_id
1 'polypeptide(L)'
;MLEQYIETTQPLIEALLAALHAKDYPTVRKKAHFCSGASKTAGAWRLANFCSTIEKAVMADDPETAQTAGGQVADAFTAVVKAVEAGPAGLEPPVQGIIAKGQGA
;
A
#
# COMPACT_ATOMS: atom_id res chain seq x y z
N MET A 1 3.40 12.41 -12.74
CA MET A 1 2.17 12.19 -11.94
C MET A 1 2.41 11.18 -10.82
N LEU A 2 3.02 10.02 -11.12
CA LEU A 2 3.39 9.03 -10.08
C LEU A 2 4.57 9.48 -9.19
N GLU A 3 5.50 10.28 -9.71
CA GLU A 3 6.58 10.90 -8.92
C GLU A 3 6.02 11.84 -7.85
N GLN A 4 5.13 12.77 -8.23
CA GLN A 4 4.43 13.65 -7.28
C GLN A 4 3.61 12.87 -6.24
N TYR A 5 3.03 11.72 -6.63
CA TYR A 5 2.38 10.82 -5.68
C TYR A 5 3.38 10.26 -4.67
N ILE A 6 4.58 9.83 -5.10
CA ILE A 6 5.64 9.36 -4.19
C ILE A 6 6.07 10.48 -3.25
N GLU A 7 6.39 11.66 -3.78
CA GLU A 7 6.84 12.82 -3.00
C GLU A 7 5.84 13.24 -1.91
N THR A 8 4.55 13.15 -2.22
CA THR A 8 3.48 13.54 -1.28
C THR A 8 3.06 12.41 -0.33
N THR A 9 3.24 11.15 -0.72
CA THR A 9 2.82 9.98 0.06
C THR A 9 3.90 9.50 1.02
N GLN A 10 5.19 9.59 0.64
CA GLN A 10 6.30 9.20 1.52
C GLN A 10 6.23 9.83 2.92
N PRO A 11 6.12 11.16 3.08
CA PRO A 11 6.04 11.76 4.42
C PRO A 11 4.75 11.36 5.18
N LEU A 12 3.68 10.98 4.47
CA LEU A 12 2.46 10.46 5.10
C LEU A 12 2.66 9.04 5.64
N ILE A 13 3.40 8.20 4.91
CA ILE A 13 3.76 6.84 5.33
C ILE A 13 4.69 6.89 6.53
N GLU A 14 5.73 7.72 6.49
CA GLU A 14 6.64 7.91 7.62
C GLU A 14 5.89 8.39 8.87
N ALA A 15 5.00 9.38 8.72
CA ALA A 15 4.17 9.87 9.83
C ALA A 15 3.19 8.80 10.34
N LEU A 16 2.62 7.97 9.46
CA LEU A 16 1.75 6.86 9.83
C LEU A 16 2.51 5.84 10.70
N LEU A 17 3.70 5.42 10.26
CA LEU A 17 4.53 4.45 10.97
C LEU A 17 5.04 4.99 12.31
N ALA A 18 5.43 6.26 12.36
CA ALA A 18 5.81 6.92 13.60
C ALA A 18 4.64 6.99 14.60
N ALA A 19 3.44 7.35 14.14
CA ALA A 19 2.24 7.39 14.97
C ALA A 19 1.83 5.99 15.48
N LEU A 20 2.00 4.95 14.65
CA LEU A 20 1.78 3.55 15.04
C LEU A 20 2.73 3.15 16.18
N HIS A 21 4.03 3.47 16.05
CA HIS A 21 5.02 3.22 17.09
C HIS A 21 4.72 3.99 18.39
N ALA A 22 4.27 5.24 18.28
CA ALA A 22 3.88 6.08 19.41
C ALA A 22 2.50 5.72 20.00
N LYS A 23 1.75 4.79 19.41
CA LYS A 23 0.36 4.47 19.75
C LYS A 23 -0.59 5.68 19.70
N ASP A 24 -0.30 6.65 18.83
CA ASP A 24 -1.15 7.82 18.57
C ASP A 24 -2.26 7.46 17.57
N TYR A 25 -3.24 6.70 18.06
CA TYR A 25 -4.33 6.16 17.24
C TYR A 25 -5.16 7.19 16.47
N PRO A 26 -5.49 8.39 17.02
CA PRO A 26 -6.13 9.45 16.24
C PRO A 26 -5.32 9.87 15.01
N THR A 27 -4.01 10.02 15.16
CA THR A 27 -3.11 10.36 14.05
C THR A 27 -2.98 9.20 13.08
N VAL A 28 -2.82 7.96 13.58
CA VAL A 28 -2.77 6.75 12.74
C VAL A 28 -3.98 6.67 11.82
N ARG A 29 -5.19 6.78 12.38
CA ARG A 29 -6.44 6.71 11.59
C ARG A 29 -6.46 7.76 10.49
N LYS A 30 -6.14 9.02 10.82
CA LYS A 30 -6.15 10.13 9.87
C LYS A 30 -5.15 9.90 8.73
N LYS A 31 -3.92 9.49 9.06
CA LYS A 31 -2.86 9.27 8.06
C LYS A 31 -3.15 8.04 7.20
N ALA A 32 -3.61 6.95 7.80
CA ALA A 32 -4.01 5.74 7.11
C ALA A 32 -5.13 6.00 6.09
N HIS A 33 -6.14 6.79 6.48
CA HIS A 33 -7.23 7.21 5.58
C HIS A 33 -6.70 7.96 4.35
N PHE A 34 -5.86 8.98 4.55
CA PHE A 34 -5.29 9.76 3.44
C PHE A 34 -4.38 8.93 2.54
N CYS A 35 -3.50 8.11 3.11
CA CYS A 35 -2.65 7.20 2.34
C CYS A 35 -3.49 6.22 1.51
N SER A 36 -4.57 5.67 2.09
CA SER A 36 -5.50 4.79 1.37
C SER A 36 -6.13 5.49 0.17
N GLY A 37 -6.66 6.70 0.36
CA GLY A 37 -7.25 7.50 -0.71
C GLY A 37 -6.26 7.79 -1.84
N ALA A 38 -5.10 8.37 -1.49
CA ALA A 38 -4.05 8.69 -2.46
C ALA A 38 -3.57 7.45 -3.23
N SER A 39 -3.35 6.33 -2.53
CA SER A 39 -2.88 5.08 -3.12
C SER A 39 -3.89 4.50 -4.12
N LYS A 40 -5.20 4.58 -3.83
CA LYS A 40 -6.24 4.12 -4.77
C LYS A 40 -6.23 4.94 -6.06
N THR A 41 -6.14 6.26 -5.94
CA THR A 41 -6.07 7.17 -7.09
C THR A 41 -4.82 6.90 -7.95
N ALA A 42 -3.70 6.54 -7.32
CA ALA A 42 -2.46 6.20 -8.02
C ALA A 42 -2.38 4.75 -8.53
N GLY A 43 -3.40 3.91 -8.28
CA GLY A 43 -3.41 2.49 -8.66
C GLY A 43 -2.56 1.57 -7.77
N ALA A 44 -2.03 2.08 -6.65
CA ALA A 44 -1.25 1.34 -5.66
C ALA A 44 -2.14 0.53 -4.71
N TRP A 45 -2.94 -0.40 -5.26
CA TRP A 45 -4.01 -1.11 -4.53
C TRP A 45 -3.53 -1.88 -3.30
N ARG A 46 -2.35 -2.51 -3.37
CA ARG A 46 -1.79 -3.27 -2.25
C ARG A 46 -1.48 -2.37 -1.05
N LEU A 47 -0.86 -1.22 -1.30
CA LEU A 47 -0.59 -0.21 -0.28
C LEU A 47 -1.91 0.36 0.28
N ALA A 48 -2.86 0.69 -0.60
CA ALA A 48 -4.17 1.16 -0.19
C ALA A 48 -4.90 0.18 0.75
N ASN A 49 -4.76 -1.12 0.49
CA ASN A 49 -5.37 -2.15 1.32
C ASN A 49 -4.76 -2.18 2.72
N PHE A 50 -3.42 -2.17 2.84
CA PHE A 50 -2.78 -2.13 4.16
C PHE A 50 -3.12 -0.88 4.96
N CYS A 51 -3.12 0.30 4.32
CA CYS A 51 -3.58 1.53 4.97
C CYS A 51 -5.03 1.42 5.43
N SER A 52 -5.93 0.85 4.63
CA SER A 52 -7.33 0.64 5.02
C SER A 52 -7.47 -0.36 6.17
N THR A 53 -6.64 -1.40 6.21
CA THR A 53 -6.61 -2.38 7.31
C THR A 53 -6.19 -1.70 8.61
N ILE A 54 -5.15 -0.86 8.59
CA ILE A 54 -4.70 -0.12 9.76
C ILE A 54 -5.81 0.82 10.28
N GLU A 55 -6.44 1.58 9.39
CA GLU A 55 -7.53 2.49 9.75
C GLU A 55 -8.67 1.73 10.47
N LYS A 56 -9.10 0.61 9.89
CA LYS A 56 -10.18 -0.23 10.45
C LYS A 56 -9.78 -0.90 11.75
N ALA A 57 -8.56 -1.41 11.85
CA ALA A 57 -8.06 -2.09 13.05
C ALA A 57 -8.01 -1.11 14.23
N VAL A 58 -7.51 0.12 14.02
CA VAL A 58 -7.54 1.16 15.04
C VAL A 58 -8.97 1.53 15.44
N MET A 59 -9.90 1.61 14.49
CA MET A 59 -11.31 1.88 14.80
C MET A 59 -11.99 0.74 15.58
N ALA A 60 -11.49 -0.48 15.45
CA ALA A 60 -11.97 -1.67 16.13
C ALA A 60 -11.24 -1.95 17.46
N ASP A 61 -10.35 -1.05 17.91
CA ASP A 61 -9.48 -1.24 19.08
C ASP A 61 -8.62 -2.52 18.97
N ASP A 62 -8.16 -2.84 17.76
CA ASP A 62 -7.28 -3.98 17.44
C ASP A 62 -5.87 -3.50 17.05
N PRO A 63 -5.02 -3.14 18.04
CA PRO A 63 -3.68 -2.62 17.77
C PRO A 63 -2.72 -3.68 17.22
N GLU A 64 -2.99 -4.97 17.42
CA GLU A 64 -2.15 -6.06 16.91
C GLU A 64 -2.25 -6.18 15.39
N THR A 65 -3.48 -6.13 14.87
CA THR A 65 -3.70 -6.09 13.42
C THR A 65 -3.14 -4.79 12.81
N ALA A 66 -3.30 -3.65 13.50
CA ALA A 66 -2.74 -2.38 13.05
C ALA A 66 -1.22 -2.44 12.94
N GLN A 67 -0.52 -3.03 13.92
CA GLN A 67 0.93 -3.18 13.88
C GLN A 67 1.42 -4.17 12.84
N THR A 68 0.74 -5.30 12.69
CA THR A 68 1.05 -6.29 11.65
C THR A 68 0.95 -5.68 10.27
N ALA A 69 -0.13 -4.95 9.99
CA ALA A 69 -0.31 -4.24 8.73
C ALA A 69 0.69 -3.07 8.58
N GLY A 70 1.07 -2.41 9.67
CA GLY A 70 2.11 -1.37 9.69
C GLY A 70 3.45 -1.85 9.15
N GLY A 71 3.88 -3.05 9.53
CA GLY A 71 5.10 -3.67 8.97
C GLY A 71 5.03 -3.86 7.44
N GLN A 72 3.84 -4.18 6.92
CA GLN A 72 3.62 -4.44 5.50
C GLN A 72 3.52 -3.16 4.65
N VAL A 73 3.19 -2.02 5.26
CA VAL A 73 3.07 -0.73 4.57
C VAL A 73 4.41 -0.28 3.99
N ALA A 74 5.51 -0.42 4.74
CA ALA A 74 6.84 0.01 4.30
C ALA A 74 7.32 -0.78 3.06
N ASP A 75 7.14 -2.11 3.08
CA ASP A 75 7.45 -2.99 1.95
C ASP A 75 6.59 -2.67 0.73
N ALA A 76 5.28 -2.46 0.94
CA ALA A 76 4.37 -2.14 -0.15
C ALA A 76 4.69 -0.79 -0.80
N PHE A 77 5.04 0.23 -0.02
CA PHE A 77 5.44 1.53 -0.56
C PHE A 77 6.77 1.45 -1.32
N THR A 78 7.75 0.71 -0.79
CA THR A 78 9.02 0.44 -1.48
C THR A 78 8.81 -0.23 -2.84
N ALA A 79 7.89 -1.20 -2.92
CA ALA A 79 7.54 -1.85 -4.18
C ALA A 79 6.90 -0.87 -5.19
N VAL A 80 6.08 0.08 -4.72
CA VAL A 80 5.49 1.12 -5.57
C VAL A 80 6.57 2.06 -6.11
N VAL A 81 7.49 2.53 -5.26
CA VAL A 81 8.62 3.39 -5.68
C VAL A 81 9.43 2.70 -6.78
N LYS A 82 9.85 1.46 -6.56
CA LYS A 82 10.61 0.67 -7.55
C LYS A 82 9.85 0.51 -8.88
N ALA A 83 8.54 0.25 -8.82
CA ALA A 83 7.73 0.09 -10.02
C ALA A 83 7.62 1.40 -10.82
N VAL A 84 7.55 2.55 -10.14
CA VAL A 84 7.54 3.86 -10.80
C VAL A 84 8.91 4.18 -11.41
N GLU A 85 10.00 3.90 -10.69
CA GLU A 85 11.38 4.12 -11.15
C GLU A 85 11.75 3.22 -12.35
N ALA A 86 11.25 1.98 -12.39
CA ALA A 86 11.51 1.04 -13.48
C ALA A 86 10.79 1.42 -14.79
N GLY A 87 9.81 2.34 -14.73
CA GLY A 87 9.04 2.77 -15.89
C GLY A 87 8.22 1.63 -16.54
N PRO A 88 7.59 1.88 -17.71
CA PRO A 88 6.74 0.91 -18.38
C PRO A 88 7.47 -0.35 -18.90
N ALA A 89 8.81 -0.37 -18.90
CA ALA A 89 9.61 -1.53 -19.29
C ALA A 89 9.85 -2.53 -18.14
N GLY A 90 9.62 -2.13 -16.89
CA GLY A 90 9.78 -2.98 -15.69
C GLY A 90 8.52 -3.74 -15.26
N LEU A 91 7.39 -3.52 -15.93
CA LEU A 91 6.12 -4.21 -15.74
C LEU A 91 5.95 -5.27 -16.83
N GLU A 92 6.90 -6.18 -16.99
CA GLU A 92 6.60 -7.42 -17.70
C GLU A 92 5.49 -8.14 -16.91
N PRO A 93 4.34 -8.47 -17.53
CA PRO A 93 3.30 -9.23 -16.84
C PRO A 93 3.90 -10.57 -16.38
N PRO A 94 3.49 -11.11 -15.22
CA PRO A 94 3.88 -12.46 -14.85
C PRO A 94 3.47 -13.38 -16.01
N VAL A 95 4.45 -14.08 -16.56
CA VAL A 95 4.27 -15.10 -17.59
C VAL A 95 3.15 -16.02 -17.13
N GLN A 96 1.95 -15.86 -17.70
CA GLN A 96 0.85 -16.80 -17.51
C GLN A 96 1.17 -18.03 -18.37
N GLY A 97 2.17 -18.79 -17.93
CA GLY A 97 2.42 -20.13 -18.43
C GLY A 97 1.38 -21.08 -17.84
N ILE A 98 0.78 -21.88 -18.72
CA ILE A 98 0.09 -23.14 -18.44
C ILE A 98 -1.40 -23.00 -18.06
N ILE A 99 -2.25 -22.94 -19.08
CA ILE A 99 -3.16 -24.07 -19.36
C ILE A 99 -3.30 -24.26 -20.88
N ALA A 100 -2.52 -25.19 -21.41
CA ALA A 100 -2.88 -25.93 -22.61
C ALA A 100 -3.91 -27.00 -22.20
N LYS A 101 -5.08 -26.97 -22.83
CA LYS A 101 -6.07 -28.05 -23.10
C LYS A 101 -7.35 -27.34 -23.55
N GLY A 102 -7.94 -27.53 -24.71
CA GLY A 102 -7.68 -28.41 -25.85
C GLY A 102 -8.85 -28.21 -26.82
N GLN A 103 -8.55 -28.32 -28.11
CA GLN A 103 -9.37 -28.81 -29.22
C GLN A 103 -10.89 -28.96 -29.03
N GLY A 104 -11.64 -28.47 -30.02
CA GLY A 104 -12.97 -28.98 -30.35
C GLY A 104 -13.65 -28.13 -31.42
N ALA A 105 -13.70 -28.66 -32.63
CA ALA A 105 -14.35 -28.13 -33.83
C ALA A 105 -15.88 -28.01 -33.69
#